data_AF-A0A351HYP1-F1
#
_entry.id   AF-A0A351HYP1-F1
#
_cell.length_a   1.000
_cell.length_b   1.000
_cell.length_c   1.000
_cell.angle_alpha   90.00
_cell.angle_beta   90.00
_cell.angle_gamma   90.00
#
_symmetry.space_group_name_H-M   'P 1'
#
loop_
_entity.id
_entity.type
_entity.pdbx_description
1 polymer ?
#
loop_
_entity_poly.entity_id
_entity_poly.type
_entity_poly.pdbx_seq_one_letter_code
_entity_poly.pdbx_strand_id
1 'polypeptide(L)' 'MQINFEDERPIFVQIADGIEDAILTGAFEESGQIPSITELSVSYKINPATALKGISILVDEGVIFK' A
#
# COMPACT_ATOMS: atom_id res chain seq x y z
N MET A 1 6.14 0.35 7.07
CA MET A 1 6.18 -0.49 5.85
C MET A 1 7.57 -0.45 5.24
N GLN A 2 8.05 -1.58 4.71
CA GLN A 2 9.31 -1.71 3.99
C GLN A 2 9.08 -2.58 2.74
N ILE A 3 9.61 -2.17 1.60
CA ILE A 3 9.54 -2.93 0.34
C ILE A 3 10.84 -3.70 0.15
N ASN A 4 10.74 -5.00 -0.12
CA ASN A 4 11.87 -5.85 -0.46
C ASN A 4 11.81 -6.23 -1.95
N PHE A 5 12.75 -5.70 -2.73
CA PHE A 5 12.83 -5.97 -4.17
C PHE A 5 13.39 -7.34 -4.52
N GLU A 6 14.03 -8.01 -3.56
CA GLU A 6 14.54 -9.39 -3.71
C GLU A 6 13.52 -10.45 -3.25
N ASP A 7 12.36 -10.02 -2.72
CA ASP A 7 11.26 -10.91 -2.37
C ASP A 7 10.54 -11.38 -3.64
N GLU A 8 10.16 -12.66 -3.68
CA GLU A 8 9.46 -13.26 -4.82
C GLU A 8 8.05 -12.69 -5.00
N ARG A 9 7.47 -12.10 -3.95
CA ARG A 9 6.14 -11.47 -4.00
C ARG A 9 6.20 -10.17 -4.81
N PRO A 10 5.23 -9.95 -5.72
CA PRO A 10 5.15 -8.70 -6.47
C PRO A 10 5.07 -7.46 -5.56
N ILE A 11 5.74 -6.38 -5.95
CA ILE A 11 5.81 -5.14 -5.18
C ILE A 11 4.42 -4.58 -4.83
N PHE A 12 3.44 -4.68 -5.74
CA PHE A 12 2.09 -4.19 -5.46
C PHE A 12 1.37 -5.00 -4.37
N VAL A 13 1.72 -6.29 -4.19
CA VAL A 13 1.21 -7.11 -3.08
C VAL A 13 1.86 -6.65 -1.78
N GLN A 14 3.18 -6.45 -1.76
CA GLN A 14 3.89 -5.95 -0.58
C GLN A 14 3.37 -4.57 -0.11
N ILE A 15 2.92 -3.72 -1.02
CA ILE A 15 2.25 -2.45 -0.69
C ILE A 15 0.92 -2.69 0.01
N ALA A 16 0.08 -3.58 -0.53
CA ALA A 16 -1.21 -3.91 0.05
C ALA A 16 -1.03 -4.45 1.47
N ASP A 17 -0.21 -5.51 1.62
CA ASP A 17 0.13 -6.13 2.91
C ASP A 17 0.66 -5.07 3.90
N GLY A 18 1.56 -4.20 3.45
CA GLY A 18 2.17 -3.20 4.32
C GLY A 18 1.23 -2.11 4.80
N ILE A 19 0.18 -1.80 4.03
CA ILE A 19 -0.87 -0.85 4.45
C ILE A 19 -1.83 -1.56 5.41
N GLU A 20 -2.21 -2.80 5.10
CA GLU A 20 -3.05 -3.63 5.98
C GLU A 20 -2.41 -3.79 7.36
N ASP A 21 -1.12 -4.16 7.42
CA ASP A 21 -0.35 -4.24 8.66
C ASP A 21 -0.34 -2.91 9.43
N ALA A 22 -0.23 -1.78 8.70
CA ALA A 22 -0.23 -0.46 9.31
C ALA A 22 -1.61 -0.09 9.89
N ILE A 23 -2.71 -0.52 9.27
CA ILE A 23 -4.06 -0.38 9.82
C ILE A 23 -4.23 -1.28 11.05
N LEU A 24 -3.83 -2.56 10.96
CA LEU A 24 -3.94 -3.53 12.05
C LEU A 24 -3.14 -3.13 13.30
N THR A 25 -1.99 -2.48 13.11
CA THR A 25 -1.15 -1.97 14.20
C THR A 25 -1.57 -0.60 14.71
N GLY A 26 -2.58 0.03 14.09
CA GLY A 26 -3.06 1.37 14.43
C GLY A 26 -2.13 2.51 14.01
N ALA A 27 -1.15 2.25 13.13
CA ALA A 27 -0.34 3.30 12.52
C ALA A 27 -1.15 4.15 11.53
N PHE A 28 -2.19 3.56 10.92
CA PHE A 28 -3.27 4.28 10.26
C PHE A 28 -4.56 4.07 11.06
N GLU A 29 -5.18 5.17 11.49
CA GLU A 29 -6.45 5.13 12.20
C GLU A 29 -7.58 4.71 11.25
N GLU A 30 -8.62 4.09 11.79
CA GLU A 30 -9.83 3.77 11.03
C GLU A 30 -10.43 5.04 10.43
N SER A 31 -10.81 4.98 9.14
CA SER A 31 -11.25 6.14 8.35
C SER A 31 -10.24 7.27 8.23
N GLY A 32 -8.99 7.06 8.67
CA GLY A 32 -7.89 7.99 8.51
C GLY A 32 -7.32 7.99 7.08
N GLN A 33 -6.49 8.98 6.80
CA GLN A 33 -5.84 9.08 5.50
C GLN A 33 -4.62 8.15 5.42
N ILE A 34 -4.54 7.39 4.32
CA ILE A 34 -3.35 6.62 3.94
C ILE A 34 -2.48 7.41 2.94
N PRO A 35 -1.22 7.00 2.72
CA PRO A 35 -0.38 7.60 1.68
C PRO A 35 -1.03 7.49 0.29
N SER A 36 -0.97 8.58 -0.46
CA SER A 36 -1.42 8.62 -1.85
C SER A 36 -0.51 7.79 -2.77
N ILE A 37 -1.02 7.48 -3.97
CA ILE A 37 -0.26 6.78 -5.02
C ILE A 37 1.06 7.52 -5.32
N THR A 38 1.02 8.85 -5.39
CA THR A 38 2.21 9.67 -5.65
C THR A 38 3.21 9.57 -4.50
N GLU A 39 2.77 9.67 -3.26
CA GLU A 39 3.64 9.56 -2.08
C GLU A 39 4.28 8.17 -1.98
N LEU A 40 3.53 7.10 -2.24
CA LEU A 40 4.06 5.73 -2.30
C LEU A 40 5.12 5.60 -3.40
N SER A 41 4.83 6.14 -4.59
CA SER A 41 5.74 6.08 -5.74
C SER A 41 7.06 6.78 -5.48
N VAL A 42 7.02 7.96 -4.86
CA VAL A 42 8.21 8.74 -4.54
C VAL A 42 8.98 8.10 -3.38
N SER A 43 8.29 7.75 -2.29
CA SER A 43 8.91 7.22 -1.07
C SER A 43 9.64 5.90 -1.33
N TYR A 44 9.03 4.99 -2.10
CA TYR A 44 9.59 3.67 -2.37
C TYR A 44 10.28 3.57 -3.73
N LYS A 45 10.32 4.65 -4.52
CA LYS A 45 10.90 4.69 -5.88
C LYS A 45 10.33 3.62 -6.80
N ILE A 46 9.01 3.47 -6.78
CA ILE A 46 8.27 2.48 -7.58
C ILE A 46 7.44 3.17 -8.67
N ASN A 47 7.04 2.40 -9.69
CA ASN A 47 6.15 2.89 -10.73
C ASN A 47 4.78 3.27 -10.13
N PRO A 48 4.20 4.45 -10.45
CA PRO A 48 2.85 4.81 -10.01
C PRO A 48 1.75 3.80 -10.35
N ALA A 49 1.85 3.09 -11.46
CA ALA A 49 0.92 2.02 -11.79
C ALA A 49 1.01 0.83 -10.81
N THR A 50 2.21 0.55 -10.28
CA THR A 50 2.43 -0.47 -9.24
C THR A 50 1.82 -0.03 -7.91
N ALA A 51 2.02 1.23 -7.51
CA ALA A 51 1.40 1.79 -6.31
C ALA A 51 -0.13 1.79 -6.41
N LEU A 52 -0.66 2.24 -7.55
CA LEU A 52 -2.10 2.18 -7.85
C LEU A 52 -2.64 0.75 -7.74
N LYS A 53 -1.91 -0.23 -8.27
CA LYS A 53 -2.33 -1.64 -8.22
C LYS A 53 -2.41 -2.17 -6.78
N GLY A 54 -1.47 -1.80 -5.91
CA GLY A 54 -1.52 -2.15 -4.49
C GLY A 54 -2.70 -1.53 -3.76
N ILE A 55 -2.95 -0.24 -3.99
CA ILE A 55 -4.14 0.45 -3.46
C ILE A 55 -5.45 -0.17 -3.98
N SER A 56 -5.49 -0.56 -5.26
CA SER A 56 -6.70 -1.12 -5.87
C SER A 56 -7.08 -2.47 -5.24
N ILE A 57 -6.11 -3.31 -4.87
CA ILE A 57 -6.38 -4.56 -4.14
C ILE A 57 -7.18 -4.28 -2.86
N LEU A 58 -6.71 -3.35 -2.04
CA LEU A 58 -7.36 -3.01 -0.78
C LEU A 58 -8.73 -2.35 -0.95
N VAL A 59 -8.93 -1.60 -2.04
CA VAL A 59 -10.25 -1.04 -2.41
C VAL A 59 -11.21 -2.16 -2.82
N ASP A 60 -10.75 -3.10 -3.64
CA ASP A 60 -11.55 -4.22 -4.14
C ASP A 60 -11.94 -5.18 -3.00
N GLU A 61 -11.07 -5.32 -1.99
CA GLU A 61 -11.31 -6.09 -0.76
C GLU A 61 -12.16 -5.34 0.28
N GLY A 62 -12.41 -4.05 0.08
CA GLY A 62 -13.19 -3.21 1.00
C GLY A 62 -12.45 -2.81 2.27
N VAL A 63 -11.12 -2.96 2.31
CA VAL A 63 -10.26 -2.55 3.44
C VAL A 63 -10.11 -1.04 3.50
N ILE A 64 -10.00 -0.39 2.33
CA ILE A 64 -9.93 1.07 2.20
C ILE A 64 -10.94 1.56 1.16
N PHE A 65 -11.23 2.86 1.19
CA PHE A 65 -12.15 3.51 0.26
C PHE A 65 -11.53 4.81 -0.28
N LYS A 66 -12.13 5.34 -1.36
CA LYS A 66 -11.74 6.61 -1.98
C LYS A 66 -12.54 7.78 -1.45
#